data_AF-A0A2H3G0W9-F1
#
_entry.id   AF-A0A2H3G0W9-F1
#
_cell.length_a   1.000
_cell.length_b   1.000
_cell.length_c   1.000
_cell.angle_alpha   90.00
_cell.angle_beta   90.00
_cell.angle_gamma   90.00
#
_symmetry.space_group_name_H-M   'P 1'
#
loop_
_entity.id
_entity.type
_entity.pdbx_description
1 polymer ?
#
loop_
_entity_poly.entity_id
_entity_poly.type
_entity_poly.pdbx_seq_one_letter_code
_entity_poly.pdbx_strand_id
1 'polypeptide(L)'
;MNEQAKAGKPEAKEMLELVNQLRVKIKEYHEALDLQGRISLLHGPDQRALEVARNELHGGPLRRDGRKPNPILGGRGKDYLDKAQDLVSLKAPAAVDPLSKLLRAYWPGREELSRDGRHRISRFDERSIMITVALVNILLAMALLVGSISSLYYVKSPPAILGTICGFTILFALSIGLITNAKRAEIFAGSAAYAVVLVVFVGNGDQSGCKCT
;
A
#
# COMPACT_ATOMS: atom_id res chain seq x y z
N MET A 1 -57.86 1.05 5.78
CA MET A 1 -57.52 0.67 4.39
C MET A 1 -57.50 -0.84 4.16
N ASN A 2 -56.73 -1.64 4.92
CA ASN A 2 -56.75 -3.11 4.80
C ASN A 2 -58.15 -3.73 4.93
N GLU A 3 -58.97 -3.22 5.85
CA GLU A 3 -60.35 -3.68 6.06
C GLU A 3 -61.28 -3.36 4.87
N GLN A 4 -61.12 -2.19 4.21
CA GLN A 4 -61.96 -1.78 3.08
C GLN A 4 -61.55 -2.45 1.75
N ALA A 5 -60.28 -2.80 1.59
CA ALA A 5 -59.81 -3.62 0.46
C ALA A 5 -60.29 -5.08 0.58
N LYS A 6 -60.35 -5.62 1.81
CA LYS A 6 -60.97 -6.92 2.10
C LYS A 6 -62.49 -6.91 1.88
N ALA A 7 -63.14 -5.77 2.12
CA ALA A 7 -64.57 -5.57 1.84
C ALA A 7 -64.94 -5.46 0.34
N GLY A 8 -63.98 -5.64 -0.57
CA GLY A 8 -64.26 -5.84 -2.01
C GLY A 8 -64.38 -4.58 -2.86
N LYS A 9 -64.11 -3.38 -2.32
CA LYS A 9 -64.11 -2.15 -3.14
C LYS A 9 -62.95 -2.18 -4.14
N PRO A 10 -63.19 -2.05 -5.46
CA PRO A 10 -62.17 -2.20 -6.50
C PRO A 10 -61.04 -1.17 -6.37
N GLU A 11 -61.38 0.10 -6.12
CA GLU A 11 -60.41 1.20 -5.93
C GLU A 11 -59.46 0.96 -4.74
N ALA A 12 -59.98 0.38 -3.65
CA ALA A 12 -59.18 0.08 -2.46
C ALA A 12 -58.22 -1.09 -2.69
N LYS A 13 -58.56 -2.04 -3.58
CA LYS A 13 -57.67 -3.13 -3.98
C LYS A 13 -56.54 -2.63 -4.87
N GLU A 14 -56.83 -1.79 -5.87
CA GLU A 14 -55.82 -1.18 -6.74
C GLU A 14 -54.82 -0.33 -5.96
N MET A 15 -55.29 0.50 -5.03
CA MET A 15 -54.41 1.29 -4.18
C MET A 15 -53.50 0.40 -3.31
N LEU A 16 -54.03 -0.72 -2.80
CA LEU A 16 -53.25 -1.65 -1.99
C LEU A 16 -52.20 -2.42 -2.82
N GLU A 17 -52.53 -2.77 -4.05
CA GLU A 17 -51.59 -3.37 -5.00
C GLU A 17 -50.46 -2.40 -5.35
N LEU A 18 -50.79 -1.14 -5.66
CA LEU A 18 -49.80 -0.10 -5.95
C LEU A 18 -48.86 0.13 -4.76
N VAL A 19 -49.39 0.17 -3.54
CA VAL A 19 -48.58 0.29 -2.31
C VAL A 19 -47.64 -0.91 -2.15
N ASN A 20 -48.08 -2.12 -2.47
CA ASN A 20 -47.22 -3.30 -2.42
C ASN A 20 -46.11 -3.23 -3.49
N GLN A 21 -46.43 -2.84 -4.72
CA GLN A 21 -45.43 -2.63 -5.77
C GLN A 21 -44.39 -1.58 -5.36
N LEU A 22 -44.85 -0.48 -4.75
CA LEU A 22 -43.97 0.58 -4.27
C LEU A 22 -43.00 0.07 -3.19
N ARG A 23 -43.49 -0.74 -2.24
CA ARG A 23 -42.62 -1.35 -1.21
C ARG A 23 -41.56 -2.26 -1.81
N VAL A 24 -41.92 -3.08 -2.81
CA VAL A 24 -40.97 -3.95 -3.50
C VAL A 24 -39.92 -3.11 -4.22
N LYS A 25 -40.33 -2.08 -4.97
CA LYS A 25 -39.40 -1.20 -5.70
C LYS A 25 -38.46 -0.42 -4.79
N ILE A 26 -38.95 0.08 -3.65
CA ILE A 26 -38.12 0.76 -2.65
C ILE A 26 -37.09 -0.20 -2.06
N LYS A 27 -37.49 -1.46 -1.79
CA LYS A 27 -36.56 -2.47 -1.31
C LYS A 27 -35.47 -2.78 -2.34
N GLU A 28 -35.84 -3.00 -3.60
CA GLU A 28 -34.88 -3.21 -4.70
C GLU A 28 -33.92 -2.02 -4.84
N TYR A 29 -34.42 -0.79 -4.70
CA TYR A 29 -33.59 0.41 -4.75
C TYR A 29 -32.58 0.49 -3.59
N HIS A 30 -33.01 0.20 -2.36
CA HIS A 30 -32.11 0.19 -1.21
C HIS A 30 -31.06 -0.92 -1.30
N GLU A 31 -31.43 -2.10 -1.82
CA GLU A 31 -30.49 -3.19 -2.08
C GLU A 31 -29.45 -2.79 -3.16
N ALA A 32 -29.90 -2.18 -4.25
CA ALA A 32 -29.01 -1.67 -5.29
C ALA A 32 -28.06 -0.60 -4.75
N LEU A 33 -28.54 0.28 -3.86
CA LEU A 33 -27.74 1.33 -3.25
C LEU A 33 -26.69 0.76 -2.28
N ASP A 34 -27.01 -0.29 -1.53
CA ASP A 34 -26.03 -1.01 -0.69
C ASP A 34 -24.95 -1.68 -1.55
N LEU A 35 -25.36 -2.34 -2.64
CA LEU A 35 -24.41 -2.93 -3.60
C LEU A 35 -23.50 -1.87 -4.22
N GLN A 36 -24.05 -0.72 -4.60
CA GLN A 36 -23.28 0.38 -5.15
C GLN A 36 -22.31 0.97 -4.12
N GLY A 37 -22.73 1.07 -2.85
CA GLY A 37 -21.87 1.46 -1.73
C GLY A 37 -20.71 0.47 -1.52
N ARG A 38 -20.97 -0.84 -1.67
CA ARG A 38 -19.91 -1.85 -1.64
C ARG A 38 -18.97 -1.71 -2.82
N ILE A 39 -19.50 -1.46 -4.02
CA ILE A 39 -18.71 -1.28 -5.25
C ILE A 39 -17.81 -0.04 -5.16
N SER A 40 -18.30 1.06 -4.58
CA SER A 40 -17.53 2.29 -4.43
C SER A 40 -16.39 2.19 -3.40
N LEU A 41 -16.46 1.23 -2.47
CA LEU A 41 -15.37 0.93 -1.53
C LEU A 41 -14.26 0.09 -2.17
N LEU A 42 -14.46 -0.49 -3.36
CA LEU A 42 -13.38 -1.18 -4.05
C LEU A 42 -12.32 -0.15 -4.45
N HIS A 43 -11.07 -0.56 -4.28
CA HIS A 43 -9.94 0.28 -4.58
C HIS A 43 -9.69 0.28 -6.08
N GLY A 44 -9.12 1.38 -6.58
CA GLY A 44 -8.61 1.44 -7.95
C GLY A 44 -7.54 0.37 -8.20
N PRO A 45 -7.33 -0.04 -9.46
CA PRO A 45 -6.33 -1.04 -9.80
C PRO A 45 -4.91 -0.56 -9.52
N ASP A 46 -4.04 -1.50 -9.15
CA ASP A 46 -2.60 -1.25 -9.10
C ASP A 46 -2.10 -0.89 -10.51
N GLN A 47 -1.35 0.21 -10.63
CA GLN A 47 -0.89 0.73 -11.94
C GLN A 47 -0.08 -0.32 -12.70
N ARG A 48 0.73 -1.11 -12.00
CA ARG A 48 1.57 -2.14 -12.63
C ARG A 48 0.74 -3.32 -13.13
N ALA A 49 -0.24 -3.76 -12.35
CA ALA A 49 -1.18 -4.80 -12.80
C ALA A 49 -2.00 -4.32 -14.02
N LEU A 50 -2.42 -3.06 -14.01
CA LEU A 50 -3.12 -2.44 -15.13
C LEU A 50 -2.24 -2.36 -16.39
N GLU A 51 -0.97 -2.00 -16.26
CA GLU A 51 -0.01 -2.00 -17.38
C GLU A 51 0.22 -3.39 -17.96
N VAL A 52 0.35 -4.41 -17.11
CA VAL A 52 0.47 -5.80 -17.56
C VAL A 52 -0.78 -6.23 -18.31
N ALA A 53 -1.97 -5.97 -17.75
CA ALA A 53 -3.23 -6.28 -18.40
C ALA A 53 -3.38 -5.54 -19.73
N ARG A 54 -3.04 -4.24 -19.78
CA ARG A 54 -3.05 -3.43 -20.99
C ARG A 54 -2.07 -3.99 -22.03
N ASN A 55 -0.86 -4.38 -21.61
CA ASN A 55 0.13 -4.90 -22.53
C ASN A 55 -0.32 -6.24 -23.13
N GLU A 56 -0.86 -7.13 -22.30
CA GLU A 56 -1.39 -8.42 -22.73
C GLU A 56 -2.58 -8.24 -23.70
N LEU A 57 -3.50 -7.34 -23.37
CA LEU A 57 -4.65 -7.06 -24.21
C LEU A 57 -4.28 -6.39 -25.54
N HIS A 58 -3.20 -5.59 -25.55
CA HIS A 58 -2.64 -4.99 -26.76
C HIS A 58 -1.71 -5.93 -27.55
N GLY A 59 -1.81 -7.24 -27.34
CA GLY A 59 -1.09 -8.25 -28.12
C GLY A 59 0.11 -8.86 -27.41
N GLY A 60 0.31 -8.58 -26.12
CA GLY A 60 1.37 -9.19 -25.32
C GLY A 60 2.77 -8.62 -25.58
N PRO A 61 3.82 -9.34 -25.15
CA PRO A 61 5.21 -8.90 -25.32
C PRO A 61 5.61 -8.80 -26.79
N LEU A 62 6.58 -7.95 -27.10
CA LEU A 62 7.12 -7.84 -28.46
C LEU A 62 7.66 -9.20 -28.92
N ARG A 63 7.36 -9.55 -30.18
CA ARG A 63 7.97 -10.72 -30.80
C ARG A 63 9.47 -10.49 -30.97
N ARG A 64 10.21 -11.58 -31.16
CA ARG A 64 11.65 -11.57 -31.44
C ARG A 64 12.02 -10.69 -32.65
N ASP A 65 11.07 -10.50 -33.56
CA ASP A 65 11.19 -9.69 -34.77
C ASP A 65 10.88 -8.20 -34.55
N GLY A 66 10.71 -7.75 -33.30
CA GLY A 66 10.42 -6.35 -32.95
C GLY A 66 9.00 -5.87 -33.29
N ARG A 67 8.13 -6.74 -33.81
CA ARG A 67 6.72 -6.41 -34.12
C ARG A 67 5.80 -6.82 -32.97
N LYS A 68 4.84 -5.94 -32.65
CA LYS A 68 3.79 -6.23 -31.66
C LYS A 68 2.68 -7.06 -32.32
N PRO A 69 2.20 -8.15 -31.68
CA PRO A 69 1.05 -8.90 -32.17
C PRO A 69 -0.23 -8.06 -32.19
N ASN A 70 -1.24 -8.51 -32.94
CA ASN A 70 -2.51 -7.82 -33.00
C ASN A 70 -3.18 -7.79 -31.61
N PRO A 71 -3.81 -6.67 -31.23
CA PRO A 71 -4.52 -6.56 -29.97
C PRO A 71 -5.71 -7.52 -29.93
N ILE A 72 -5.98 -8.07 -28.74
CA ILE A 72 -7.12 -8.96 -28.48
C ILE A 72 -8.43 -8.17 -28.57
N LEU A 73 -8.43 -6.93 -28.06
CA LEU A 73 -9.55 -6.01 -28.18
C LEU A 73 -9.37 -5.07 -29.37
N GLY A 74 -10.35 -5.09 -30.28
CA GLY A 74 -10.45 -4.19 -31.42
C GLY A 74 -11.61 -3.20 -31.32
N GLY A 75 -11.71 -2.30 -32.30
CA GLY A 75 -12.84 -1.38 -32.46
C GLY A 75 -12.98 -0.39 -31.29
N ARG A 76 -14.23 -0.16 -30.84
CA ARG A 76 -14.55 0.72 -29.70
C ARG A 76 -14.10 0.16 -28.34
N GLY A 77 -13.76 -1.12 -28.29
CA GLY A 77 -13.27 -1.81 -27.09
C GLY A 77 -11.82 -1.50 -26.74
N LYS A 78 -11.04 -0.99 -27.69
CA LYS A 78 -9.58 -0.82 -27.56
C LYS A 78 -9.20 0.11 -26.39
N ASP A 79 -10.01 1.14 -26.14
CA ASP A 79 -9.71 2.20 -25.17
C ASP A 79 -10.36 1.93 -23.78
N TYR A 80 -10.97 0.76 -23.56
CA TYR A 80 -11.67 0.45 -22.29
C TYR A 80 -10.73 0.44 -21.08
N LEU A 81 -9.50 -0.06 -21.25
CA LEU A 81 -8.48 -0.08 -20.20
C LEU A 81 -7.71 1.25 -20.08
N ASP A 82 -8.03 2.25 -20.91
CA ASP A 82 -7.35 3.54 -20.86
C ASP A 82 -7.88 4.45 -19.75
N LYS A 83 -9.15 4.25 -19.37
CA LYS A 83 -9.81 5.01 -18.31
C LYS A 83 -9.57 4.36 -16.94
N ALA A 84 -8.38 4.58 -16.38
CA ALA A 84 -8.00 4.04 -15.07
C ALA A 84 -9.01 4.37 -13.94
N GLN A 85 -9.70 5.52 -14.05
CA GLN A 85 -10.71 5.99 -13.09
C GLN A 85 -12.04 5.22 -13.12
N ASP A 86 -12.32 4.47 -14.19
CA ASP A 86 -13.54 3.65 -14.35
C ASP A 86 -13.30 2.18 -13.96
N LEU A 87 -12.06 1.84 -13.61
CA LEU A 87 -11.65 0.49 -13.29
C LEU A 87 -11.62 0.31 -11.77
N VAL A 88 -12.10 -0.84 -11.31
CA VAL A 88 -12.05 -1.27 -9.92
C VAL A 88 -11.35 -2.61 -9.82
N SER A 89 -10.55 -2.80 -8.77
CA SER A 89 -9.88 -4.07 -8.52
C SER A 89 -10.66 -4.87 -7.48
N LEU A 90 -11.11 -6.08 -7.88
CA LEU A 90 -11.79 -7.03 -6.99
C LEU A 90 -10.91 -7.43 -5.79
N LYS A 91 -9.59 -7.41 -5.96
CA LYS A 91 -8.63 -7.62 -4.87
C LYS A 91 -8.00 -6.27 -4.53
N ALA A 92 -8.13 -5.83 -3.28
CA ALA A 92 -7.44 -4.64 -2.82
C ALA A 92 -5.94 -4.79 -3.12
N PRO A 93 -5.31 -3.81 -3.80
CA PRO A 93 -3.88 -3.83 -3.98
C PRO A 93 -3.26 -3.86 -2.59
N ALA A 94 -2.44 -4.89 -2.31
CA ALA A 94 -1.69 -4.94 -1.06
C ALA A 94 -0.93 -3.61 -0.94
N ALA A 95 -1.10 -2.88 0.17
CA ALA A 95 -0.40 -1.62 0.37
C ALA A 95 1.10 -1.88 0.28
N VAL A 96 1.70 -1.62 -0.89
CA VAL A 96 3.11 -1.91 -1.14
C VAL A 96 3.92 -0.79 -0.52
N ASP A 97 4.69 -1.11 0.53
CA ASP A 97 5.58 -0.16 1.19
C ASP A 97 6.52 0.54 0.19
N PRO A 98 6.90 1.81 0.42
CA PRO A 98 7.82 2.55 -0.44
C PRO A 98 9.14 1.80 -0.71
N LEU A 99 9.72 1.13 0.29
CA LEU A 99 10.89 0.28 0.07
C LEU A 99 10.56 -0.96 -0.76
N SER A 100 9.40 -1.59 -0.57
CA SER A 100 8.96 -2.70 -1.43
C SER A 100 8.83 -2.26 -2.89
N LYS A 101 8.41 -1.01 -3.16
CA LYS A 101 8.39 -0.44 -4.52
C LYS A 101 9.81 -0.20 -5.07
N LEU A 102 10.69 0.40 -4.27
CA LEU A 102 12.08 0.66 -4.65
C LEU A 102 12.86 -0.64 -4.89
N LEU A 103 12.71 -1.62 -3.99
CA LEU A 103 13.36 -2.92 -4.10
C LEU A 103 12.82 -3.70 -5.30
N ARG A 104 11.52 -3.63 -5.59
CA ARG A 104 10.94 -4.24 -6.80
C ARG A 104 11.30 -3.51 -8.10
N ALA A 105 11.76 -2.26 -8.02
CA ALA A 105 12.29 -1.51 -9.16
C ALA A 105 13.78 -1.81 -9.38
N TYR A 106 14.55 -1.99 -8.31
CA TYR A 106 15.99 -2.22 -8.37
C TYR A 106 16.37 -3.70 -8.50
N TRP A 107 15.55 -4.62 -7.97
CA TRP A 107 15.78 -6.06 -8.08
C TRP A 107 15.06 -6.60 -9.32
N PRO A 108 15.78 -6.95 -10.41
CA PRO A 108 15.19 -7.72 -11.49
C PRO A 108 14.77 -9.06 -10.91
N GLY A 109 13.46 -9.26 -10.79
CA GLY A 109 12.88 -10.52 -10.34
C GLY A 109 13.44 -11.67 -11.16
N ARG A 110 13.65 -12.81 -10.50
CA ARG A 110 14.07 -14.04 -11.17
C ARG A 110 13.04 -14.33 -12.26
N GLU A 111 13.45 -14.25 -13.52
CA GLU A 111 12.56 -14.50 -14.64
C GLU A 111 12.22 -15.99 -14.66
N GLU A 112 11.04 -16.33 -14.12
CA GLU A 112 10.51 -17.67 -14.29
C GLU A 112 9.75 -17.74 -15.62
N LEU A 113 10.16 -18.70 -16.45
CA LEU A 113 9.40 -19.10 -17.62
C LEU A 113 8.08 -19.71 -17.13
N SER A 114 6.95 -19.15 -17.59
CA SER A 114 5.65 -19.76 -17.34
C SER A 114 5.66 -21.22 -17.80
N ARG A 115 4.89 -22.08 -17.13
CA ARG A 115 4.77 -23.51 -17.43
C ARG A 115 4.33 -23.80 -18.88
N ASP A 116 3.80 -22.78 -19.57
CA ASP A 116 3.39 -22.81 -20.97
C ASP A 116 4.50 -22.41 -21.98
N GLY A 117 5.71 -22.07 -21.49
CA GLY A 117 6.90 -21.77 -22.29
C GLY A 117 6.85 -20.50 -23.16
N ARG A 118 5.69 -19.84 -23.27
CA ARG A 118 5.44 -18.71 -24.18
C ARG A 118 5.44 -17.33 -23.51
N HIS A 119 5.14 -17.27 -22.21
CA HIS A 119 5.00 -16.02 -21.48
C HIS A 119 6.04 -15.91 -20.37
N ARG A 120 6.78 -14.81 -20.36
CA ARG A 120 7.72 -14.42 -19.30
C ARG A 120 6.90 -13.75 -18.20
N ILE A 121 6.47 -14.52 -17.21
CA ILE A 121 5.70 -13.99 -16.08
C ILE A 121 6.65 -13.94 -14.89
N SER A 122 7.13 -12.73 -14.57
CA SER A 122 7.89 -12.51 -13.34
C SER A 122 6.94 -12.61 -12.14
N ARG A 123 6.74 -13.83 -11.62
CA ARG A 123 6.11 -14.03 -10.31
C ARG A 123 7.07 -13.50 -9.25
N PHE A 124 6.81 -12.29 -8.77
CA PHE A 124 7.47 -11.80 -7.58
C PHE A 124 6.87 -12.56 -6.39
N ASP A 125 7.69 -13.37 -5.72
CA ASP A 125 7.31 -13.95 -4.44
C ASP A 125 7.21 -12.80 -3.42
N GLU A 126 5.98 -12.35 -3.15
CA GLU A 126 5.69 -11.27 -2.20
C GLU A 126 6.32 -11.53 -0.83
N ARG A 127 6.46 -12.82 -0.46
CA ARG A 127 7.06 -13.24 0.79
C ARG A 127 8.55 -12.94 0.86
N SER A 128 9.28 -13.18 -0.24
CA SER A 128 10.72 -12.87 -0.32
C SER A 128 10.98 -11.37 -0.20
N ILE A 129 10.17 -10.54 -0.85
CA ILE A 129 10.29 -9.08 -0.79
C ILE A 129 10.05 -8.58 0.63
N MET A 130 8.99 -9.07 1.29
CA MET A 130 8.71 -8.71 2.69
C MET A 130 9.86 -9.10 3.62
N ILE A 131 10.46 -10.29 3.43
CA ILE A 131 11.60 -10.74 4.24
C ILE A 131 12.83 -9.86 3.98
N THR A 132 13.13 -9.52 2.72
CA THR A 132 14.27 -8.64 2.40
C THR A 132 14.07 -7.23 2.96
N VAL A 133 12.87 -6.67 2.85
CA VAL A 133 12.54 -5.36 3.44
C VAL A 133 12.74 -5.38 4.95
N ALA A 134 12.24 -6.42 5.62
CA ALA A 134 12.42 -6.59 7.06
C ALA A 134 13.91 -6.70 7.44
N LEU A 135 14.69 -7.49 6.71
CA LEU A 135 16.13 -7.62 6.94
C LEU A 135 16.88 -6.29 6.75
N VAL A 136 16.59 -5.53 5.70
CA VAL A 136 17.20 -4.21 5.47
C VAL A 136 16.86 -3.26 6.60
N ASN A 137 15.61 -3.24 7.06
CA ASN A 137 15.19 -2.39 8.18
C ASN A 137 15.91 -2.77 9.48
N ILE A 138 16.05 -4.07 9.77
CA ILE A 138 16.78 -4.57 10.95
C ILE A 138 18.26 -4.19 10.86
N LEU A 139 18.90 -4.39 9.71
CA LEU A 139 20.31 -4.04 9.50
C LEU A 139 20.55 -2.54 9.66
N LEU A 140 19.66 -1.71 9.12
CA LEU A 140 19.74 -0.26 9.26
C LEU A 140 19.54 0.20 10.70
N ALA A 141 18.59 -0.39 11.42
CA ALA A 141 18.37 -0.12 12.84
C ALA A 141 19.60 -0.50 13.68
N MET A 142 20.21 -1.66 13.40
CA MET A 142 21.45 -2.09 14.05
C MET A 142 22.61 -1.14 13.75
N ALA A 143 22.77 -0.73 12.48
CA ALA A 143 23.81 0.21 12.08
C ALA A 143 23.63 1.58 12.74
N LEU A 144 22.39 2.07 12.87
CA LEU A 144 22.06 3.31 13.55
C LEU A 144 22.34 3.25 15.05
N LEU A 145 21.96 2.16 15.73
CA LEU A 145 22.20 1.98 17.16
C LEU A 145 23.69 1.86 17.45
N VAL A 146 24.35 0.88 16.83
CA VAL A 146 25.79 0.61 17.05
C VAL A 146 26.64 1.78 16.56
N GLY A 147 26.29 2.36 15.42
CA GLY A 147 26.98 3.52 14.84
C GLY A 147 26.89 4.75 15.75
N SER A 148 25.74 5.02 16.35
CA SER A 148 25.59 6.14 17.28
C SER A 148 26.43 5.97 18.55
N ILE A 149 26.42 4.76 19.14
CA ILE A 149 27.20 4.44 20.34
C ILE A 149 28.69 4.55 20.03
N SER A 150 29.14 3.96 18.91
CA SER A 150 30.54 4.01 18.50
C SER A 150 30.99 5.44 18.20
N SER A 151 30.20 6.21 17.46
CA SER A 151 30.49 7.62 17.17
C SER A 151 30.63 8.44 18.45
N LEU A 152 29.83 8.14 19.47
CA LEU A 152 29.84 8.88 20.72
C LEU A 152 31.09 8.60 21.56
N TYR A 153 31.69 7.42 21.45
CA TYR A 153 32.98 7.11 22.10
C TYR A 153 34.15 7.93 21.53
N TYR A 154 34.11 8.30 20.25
CA TYR A 154 35.18 9.05 19.61
C TYR A 154 35.09 10.57 19.84
N VAL A 155 33.89 11.08 20.15
CA VAL A 155 33.64 12.53 20.25
C VAL A 155 33.74 12.98 21.70
N LYS A 156 34.70 13.86 22.00
CA LYS A 156 34.97 14.38 23.35
C LYS A 156 34.45 15.79 23.61
N SER A 157 33.99 16.51 22.58
CA SER A 157 33.55 17.90 22.73
C SER A 157 32.03 18.02 22.92
N PRO A 158 31.55 18.78 23.94
CA PRO A 158 30.13 18.96 24.21
C PRO A 158 29.28 19.39 23.00
N PRO A 159 29.67 20.38 22.16
CA PRO A 159 28.86 20.78 21.01
C PRO A 159 28.82 19.70 19.91
N ALA A 160 29.88 18.89 19.77
CA ALA A 160 29.89 17.82 18.77
C ALA A 160 29.04 16.63 19.21
N ILE A 161 28.93 16.35 20.52
CA ILE A 161 28.03 15.33 21.07
C ILE A 161 26.56 15.68 20.74
N LEU A 162 26.15 16.93 20.95
CA LEU A 162 24.82 17.41 20.58
C LEU A 162 24.56 17.26 19.07
N GLY A 163 25.57 17.59 18.26
CA GLY A 163 25.52 17.44 16.80
C GLY A 163 25.36 15.99 16.34
N THR A 164 26.08 15.04 16.95
CA THR A 164 25.95 13.62 16.59
C THR A 164 24.59 13.07 16.95
N ILE A 165 24.04 13.39 18.13
CA ILE A 165 22.69 12.98 18.53
C ILE A 165 21.67 13.49 17.51
N CYS A 166 21.69 14.80 17.21
CA CYS A 166 20.78 15.41 16.27
C CYS A 166 20.89 14.77 14.86
N GLY A 167 22.12 14.57 14.39
CA GLY A 167 22.39 13.92 13.11
C GLY A 167 21.84 12.51 13.02
N PHE A 168 22.09 11.66 14.02
CA PHE A 168 21.57 10.29 14.04
C PHE A 168 20.05 10.24 14.20
N THR A 169 19.43 11.14 14.98
CA THR A 169 17.97 11.22 15.08
C THR A 169 17.32 11.63 13.76
N ILE A 170 17.89 12.60 13.04
CA ILE A 170 17.40 13.00 11.71
C ILE A 170 17.56 11.84 10.71
N LEU A 171 18.72 11.16 10.74
CA LEU A 171 18.98 10.04 9.85
C LEU A 171 18.02 8.88 10.12
N PHE A 172 17.72 8.60 11.38
CA PHE A 172 16.70 7.62 11.79
C PHE A 172 15.30 8.02 11.30
N ALA A 173 14.89 9.27 11.50
CA ALA A 173 13.58 9.76 11.07
C ALA A 173 13.41 9.70 9.54
N LEU A 174 14.45 10.11 8.80
CA LEU A 174 14.48 10.00 7.33
C LEU A 174 14.45 8.55 6.88
N SER A 175 15.22 7.69 7.54
CA SER A 175 15.26 6.26 7.23
C SER A 175 13.87 5.64 7.36
N ILE A 176 13.21 5.79 8.50
CA ILE A 176 11.87 5.24 8.72
C ILE A 176 10.87 5.87 7.74
N GLY A 177 10.89 7.20 7.56
CA GLY A 177 9.95 7.88 6.68
C GLY A 177 10.08 7.51 5.20
N LEU A 178 11.30 7.21 4.73
CA LEU A 178 11.53 6.81 3.33
C LEU A 178 11.35 5.31 3.11
N ILE A 179 11.63 4.49 4.12
CA ILE A 179 11.68 3.03 3.99
C ILE A 179 10.35 2.39 4.32
N THR A 180 9.65 2.87 5.35
CA THR A 180 8.40 2.27 5.84
C THR A 180 7.21 3.19 5.60
N ASN A 181 6.02 2.59 5.53
CA ASN A 181 4.75 3.36 5.48
C ASN A 181 4.28 3.70 6.91
N ALA A 182 5.17 4.25 7.73
CA ALA A 182 4.87 4.61 9.12
C ALA A 182 4.00 5.87 9.18
N LYS A 183 3.04 5.89 10.10
CA LYS A 183 2.23 7.09 10.33
C LYS A 183 3.12 8.18 10.92
N ARG A 184 2.77 9.46 10.65
CA ARG A 184 3.51 10.61 11.21
C ARG A 184 3.70 10.49 12.72
N ALA A 185 2.67 10.06 13.46
CA ALA A 185 2.73 9.85 14.90
C ALA A 185 3.76 8.79 15.34
N GLU A 186 3.90 7.70 14.57
CA GLU A 186 4.85 6.63 14.85
C GLU A 186 6.30 7.10 14.62
N ILE A 187 6.53 7.91 13.59
CA ILE A 187 7.83 8.52 13.30
C ILE A 187 8.25 9.45 14.44
N PHE A 188 7.34 10.29 14.93
CA PHE A 188 7.61 11.18 16.07
C PHE A 188 7.88 10.40 17.35
N ALA A 189 7.05 9.40 17.67
CA ALA A 189 7.25 8.57 18.86
C ALA A 189 8.58 7.80 18.80
N GLY A 190 8.90 7.20 17.66
CA GLY A 190 10.17 6.49 17.46
C GLY A 190 11.38 7.41 17.57
N SER A 191 11.31 8.61 16.98
CA SER A 191 12.42 9.58 17.02
C SER A 191 12.65 10.10 18.44
N ALA A 192 11.57 10.35 19.20
CA ALA A 192 11.65 10.73 20.61
C ALA A 192 12.28 9.62 21.45
N ALA A 193 11.83 8.37 21.28
CA ALA A 193 12.40 7.23 21.99
C ALA A 193 13.90 7.06 21.69
N TYR A 194 14.29 7.16 20.41
CA TYR A 194 15.69 7.09 20.01
C TYR A 194 16.53 8.22 20.61
N ALA A 195 16.03 9.46 20.57
CA ALA A 195 16.71 10.61 21.19
C ALA A 195 16.89 10.43 22.70
N VAL A 196 15.88 9.92 23.42
CA VAL A 196 15.98 9.64 24.86
C VAL A 196 17.08 8.62 25.15
N VAL A 197 17.15 7.53 24.38
CA VAL A 197 18.20 6.51 24.58
C VAL A 197 19.60 7.10 24.39
N LEU A 198 19.80 7.93 23.37
CA LEU A 198 21.09 8.60 23.13
C LEU A 198 21.46 9.58 24.26
N VAL A 199 20.51 10.39 24.71
CA VAL A 199 20.74 11.37 25.78
C VAL A 199 21.06 10.69 27.11
N VAL A 200 20.36 9.59 27.44
CA VAL A 200 20.66 8.79 28.65
C VAL A 200 22.06 8.18 28.57
N PHE A 201 22.48 7.70 27.40
CA PHE A 201 23.82 7.16 27.21
C PHE A 201 24.90 8.24 27.42
N VAL A 202 24.70 9.44 26.88
CA VAL A 202 25.58 10.60 27.12
C VAL A 202 25.63 10.99 28.60
N GLY A 203 24.48 11.08 29.26
CA GLY A 203 24.38 11.47 30.67
C GLY A 203 25.10 10.50 31.61
N ASN A 204 25.11 9.20 31.29
CA ASN A 204 25.83 8.19 32.06
C ASN A 204 27.35 8.18 31.78
N GLY A 205 27.76 8.52 30.56
CA GLY A 205 29.18 8.63 30.21
C GLY A 205 29.91 9.73 30.98
N ASP A 206 29.25 10.88 31.20
CA ASP A 206 29.84 12.04 31.86
C ASP A 206 30.02 11.84 33.39
N GLN A 207 29.10 11.13 34.04
CA GLN A 207 29.21 10.76 35.47
C GLN A 207 30.39 9.81 35.76
N SER A 208 30.85 9.04 34.76
CA SER A 208 31.97 8.10 34.91
C SER A 208 33.33 8.81 35.03
N GLY A 209 33.43 10.05 34.54
CA GLY A 209 34.64 10.89 34.59
C GLY A 209 34.77 11.73 35.87
N CYS A 210 33.69 11.90 36.63
CA CYS A 210 33.69 12.66 37.88
C CYS A 210 33.97 11.75 39.08
N LYS A 211 35.15 11.09 39.08
CA LYS A 211 35.72 10.55 40.32
C LYS A 211 36.53 11.67 40.97
N CYS A 212 35.97 12.20 42.06
CA CYS A 212 36.60 13.17 42.93
C CYS A 212 38.00 12.69 43.36
N THR A 213 39.03 13.44 42.99
CA THR A 213 40.26 13.60 43.78
C THR A 213 40.10 14.80 44.69
#